data_AF-A0AA38PNX7-F1
#
_entry.id   AF-A0AA38PNX7-F1
#
_cell.length_a   1.000
_cell.length_b   1.000
_cell.length_c   1.000
_cell.angle_alpha   90.00
_cell.angle_beta   90.00
_cell.angle_gamma   90.00
#
_symmetry.space_group_name_H-M   'P 1'
#
loop_
_entity.id
_entity.type
_entity.pdbx_description
1 polymer ?
#
loop_
_entity_poly.entity_id
_entity_poly.type
_entity_poly.pdbx_seq_one_letter_code
_entity_poly.pdbx_strand_id
1 'polypeptide(L)'
;VTAAKFDSLAEAAFEAYIHERPDEFHYCPSPDCMQVYRPAPSGNTLQCPSCLLHICPQYHVKQHDGIDCPDRDGGVHLFNEWIKTHNVKNCPSCKVPIERAEGCNHVTCIRCRTHICWVCMQTFPRGDGIYNHMRAEHGGI
;
A
#
# COMPACT_ATOMS: atom_id res chain seq x y z
N VAL A 1 -13.25 -11.84 -26.55
CA VAL A 1 -12.32 -10.93 -25.84
C VAL A 1 -11.10 -10.78 -26.74
N THR A 2 -10.67 -9.57 -27.07
CA THR A 2 -9.43 -9.36 -27.85
C THR A 2 -8.22 -9.62 -26.96
N ALA A 3 -7.07 -9.98 -27.54
CA ALA A 3 -5.83 -10.20 -26.78
C ALA A 3 -5.54 -9.03 -25.82
N ALA A 4 -5.58 -7.79 -26.33
CA ALA A 4 -5.39 -6.59 -25.51
C ALA A 4 -6.36 -6.46 -24.31
N LYS A 5 -7.64 -6.82 -24.47
CA LYS A 5 -8.61 -6.78 -23.36
C LYS A 5 -8.34 -7.86 -22.32
N PHE A 6 -7.82 -9.01 -22.76
CA PHE A 6 -7.42 -10.08 -21.86
C PHE A 6 -6.18 -9.69 -21.06
N ASP A 7 -5.17 -9.10 -21.73
CA ASP A 7 -3.94 -8.64 -21.09
C ASP A 7 -4.23 -7.58 -20.02
N SER A 8 -5.06 -6.58 -20.33
CA SER A 8 -5.48 -5.58 -19.33
C SER A 8 -6.24 -6.18 -18.14
N LEU A 9 -7.04 -7.22 -18.37
CA LEU A 9 -7.74 -7.92 -17.28
C LEU A 9 -6.75 -8.71 -16.42
N ALA A 10 -5.79 -9.40 -17.04
CA ALA A 10 -4.78 -10.17 -16.34
C ALA A 10 -3.87 -9.27 -15.49
N GLU A 11 -3.45 -8.13 -16.03
CA GLU A 11 -2.66 -7.12 -15.32
C GLU A 11 -3.42 -6.55 -14.11
N ALA A 12 -4.67 -6.12 -14.31
CA ALA A 12 -5.50 -5.62 -13.21
C ALA A 12 -5.73 -6.68 -12.11
N ALA A 13 -5.94 -7.93 -12.50
CA ALA A 13 -6.10 -9.04 -11.54
C ALA A 13 -4.80 -9.30 -10.77
N PHE A 14 -3.64 -9.24 -11.45
CA PHE A 14 -2.33 -9.40 -10.83
C PHE A 14 -2.04 -8.26 -9.84
N GLU A 15 -2.22 -7.00 -10.24
CA GLU A 15 -2.01 -5.84 -9.36
C GLU A 15 -2.90 -5.90 -8.11
N ALA A 16 -4.18 -6.25 -8.28
CA ALA A 16 -5.10 -6.42 -7.15
C ALA A 16 -4.61 -7.51 -6.17
N TYR A 17 -4.17 -8.65 -6.70
CA TYR A 17 -3.65 -9.76 -5.89
C TYR A 17 -2.44 -9.37 -5.04
N ILE A 18 -1.50 -8.61 -5.62
CA ILE A 18 -0.31 -8.09 -4.94
C ILE A 18 -0.67 -7.03 -3.90
N HIS A 19 -1.52 -6.05 -4.27
CA HIS A 19 -1.90 -4.95 -3.39
C HIS A 19 -2.72 -5.37 -2.16
N GLU A 20 -3.45 -6.48 -2.24
CA GLU A 20 -4.16 -7.08 -1.11
C GLU A 20 -3.22 -7.80 -0.11
N ARG A 21 -1.97 -8.09 -0.51
CA ARG A 21 -1.01 -8.89 0.26
C ARG A 21 0.33 -8.15 0.42
N PRO A 22 0.32 -6.95 1.02
CA PRO A 22 1.50 -6.10 1.16
C PRO A 22 2.59 -6.72 2.04
N ASP A 23 2.26 -7.72 2.87
CA ASP A 23 3.21 -8.41 3.75
C ASP A 23 3.85 -9.63 3.06
N GLU A 24 3.26 -10.13 1.97
CA GLU A 24 3.77 -11.29 1.21
C GLU A 24 4.48 -10.87 -0.08
N PHE A 25 4.08 -9.75 -0.70
CA PHE A 25 4.58 -9.34 -2.00
C PHE A 25 4.96 -7.86 -2.03
N HIS A 26 6.08 -7.56 -2.68
CA HIS A 26 6.59 -6.20 -2.88
C HIS A 26 7.08 -6.00 -4.30
N TYR A 27 6.97 -4.76 -4.78
CA TYR A 27 7.63 -4.33 -6.00
C TYR A 27 9.06 -3.92 -5.72
N CYS A 28 9.94 -4.10 -6.72
CA CYS A 28 11.28 -3.57 -6.69
C CYS A 28 11.24 -2.05 -6.44
N PRO A 29 12.06 -1.52 -5.51
CA PRO A 29 12.07 -0.09 -5.21
C PRO A 29 12.79 0.75 -6.29
N SER A 30 13.38 0.12 -7.31
CA SER A 30 13.93 0.86 -8.45
C SER A 30 12.80 1.53 -9.23
N PRO A 31 12.93 2.82 -9.57
CA PRO A 31 12.07 3.44 -10.58
C PRO A 31 12.02 2.57 -11.84
N ASP A 32 10.85 2.50 -12.46
CA ASP A 32 10.58 1.79 -13.72
C ASP A 32 10.82 0.26 -13.71
N CYS A 33 11.08 -0.35 -12.55
CA CYS A 33 11.20 -1.79 -12.42
C CYS A 33 9.93 -2.42 -11.82
N MET A 34 9.15 -3.11 -12.65
CA MET A 34 7.91 -3.78 -12.22
C MET A 34 8.14 -5.17 -11.61
N GLN A 35 9.38 -5.55 -11.29
CA GLN A 35 9.67 -6.86 -10.73
C GLN A 35 9.06 -7.02 -9.34
N VAL A 36 8.22 -8.05 -9.17
CA VAL A 36 7.67 -8.44 -7.87
C VAL A 36 8.58 -9.47 -7.21
N TYR A 37 8.73 -9.38 -5.89
CA TYR A 37 9.45 -10.35 -5.07
C TYR A 37 8.71 -10.64 -3.77
N ARG A 38 9.09 -11.73 -3.10
CA ARG A 38 8.64 -12.07 -1.74
C ARG A 38 9.72 -11.74 -0.72
N PRO A 39 9.38 -11.21 0.47
CA PRO A 39 10.36 -10.96 1.52
C PRO A 39 11.19 -12.20 1.83
N ALA A 40 12.49 -12.01 2.00
CA ALA A 40 13.37 -13.04 2.52
C ALA A 40 13.49 -12.90 4.06
N PRO A 41 13.76 -13.97 4.80
CA PRO A 41 14.10 -13.89 6.21
C PRO A 41 15.29 -12.94 6.47
N SER A 42 15.33 -12.34 7.66
CA SER A 42 16.47 -11.54 8.11
C SER A 42 17.78 -12.31 7.96
N GLY A 43 18.77 -11.71 7.30
CA GLY A 43 20.08 -12.32 7.06
C GLY A 43 20.30 -12.85 5.64
N ASN A 44 19.26 -12.90 4.80
CA ASN A 44 19.39 -13.23 3.39
C ASN A 44 19.56 -11.98 2.51
N THR A 45 20.41 -12.07 1.49
CA THR A 45 20.54 -11.02 0.46
C THR A 45 19.40 -11.13 -0.54
N LEU A 46 18.71 -10.03 -0.81
CA LEU A 46 17.68 -9.96 -1.85
C LEU A 46 18.20 -9.11 -3.00
N GLN A 47 18.31 -9.70 -4.19
CA GLN A 47 18.71 -9.01 -5.40
C GLN A 47 17.60 -9.13 -6.45
N CYS A 48 17.22 -8.00 -7.06
CA CYS A 48 16.25 -8.01 -8.15
C CYS A 48 16.83 -8.73 -9.38
N PRO A 49 16.18 -9.77 -9.93
CA PRO A 49 16.68 -10.45 -11.13
C PRO A 49 16.61 -9.58 -12.40
N SER A 50 15.78 -8.54 -12.40
CA SER A 50 15.51 -7.72 -13.60
C SER A 50 16.42 -6.51 -13.72
N CYS A 51 16.65 -5.79 -12.60
CA CYS A 51 17.49 -4.58 -12.59
C CYS A 51 18.75 -4.72 -11.72
N LEU A 52 18.97 -5.88 -11.10
CA LEU A 52 20.14 -6.21 -10.27
C LEU A 52 20.30 -5.38 -8.99
N LEU A 53 19.30 -4.56 -8.64
CA LEU A 53 19.28 -3.78 -7.41
C LEU A 53 19.33 -4.70 -6.18
N HIS A 54 20.21 -4.40 -5.23
CA HIS A 54 20.19 -5.01 -3.89
C HIS A 54 19.12 -4.34 -3.03
N ILE A 55 18.29 -5.17 -2.39
CA ILE A 55 17.09 -4.75 -1.68
C ILE A 55 17.21 -5.21 -0.23
N CYS A 56 16.94 -4.31 0.71
CA CYS A 56 16.88 -4.66 2.12
C CYS A 56 15.64 -5.54 2.39
N PRO A 57 15.79 -6.78 2.90
CA PRO A 57 14.66 -7.68 3.13
C PRO A 57 13.73 -7.22 4.25
N GLN A 58 14.19 -6.34 5.15
CA GLN A 58 13.39 -5.81 6.26
C GLN A 58 12.62 -4.53 5.90
N TYR A 59 13.24 -3.64 5.14
CA TYR A 59 12.68 -2.31 4.85
C TYR A 59 12.18 -2.15 3.42
N HIS A 60 12.46 -3.12 2.53
CA HIS A 60 12.01 -3.12 1.12
C HIS A 60 12.44 -1.88 0.33
N VAL A 61 13.59 -1.30 0.71
CA VAL A 61 14.24 -0.16 0.05
C VAL A 61 15.54 -0.59 -0.60
N LYS A 62 16.10 0.27 -1.47
CA LYS A 62 17.44 0.10 -2.02
C LYS A 62 18.45 -0.05 -0.88
N GLN A 63 19.19 -1.14 -0.88
CA GLN A 63 20.29 -1.36 0.05
C GLN A 63 21.46 -0.43 -0.32
N HIS A 64 22.03 0.23 0.68
CA HIS A 64 23.20 1.10 0.53
C HIS A 64 24.45 0.40 1.08
N ASP A 65 25.63 0.76 0.55
CA ASP A 65 26.89 0.17 0.99
C ASP A 65 27.36 0.82 2.30
N GLY A 66 27.59 0.01 3.34
CA GLY A 66 28.54 0.34 4.41
C GLY A 66 28.03 0.65 5.83
N ILE A 67 26.71 0.73 6.12
CA ILE A 67 26.20 0.89 7.50
C ILE A 67 24.87 0.11 7.65
N ASP A 68 24.58 -0.33 8.88
CA ASP A 68 23.26 -0.75 9.37
C ASP A 68 22.12 0.09 8.77
N CYS A 69 20.89 -0.40 8.85
CA CYS A 69 19.71 0.31 8.35
C CYS A 69 19.10 1.28 9.40
N PRO A 70 19.66 2.49 9.72
CA PRO A 70 18.89 3.48 10.45
C PRO A 70 18.80 4.86 9.78
N ASP A 71 19.28 5.08 8.54
CA ASP A 71 19.02 6.35 7.84
C ASP A 71 17.58 6.37 7.29
N ARG A 72 16.65 6.58 8.24
CA ARG A 72 15.53 7.51 8.07
C ARG A 72 16.08 8.77 7.42
N ASP A 73 15.31 9.35 6.51
CA ASP A 73 15.45 10.72 5.97
C ASP A 73 15.64 10.79 4.45
N GLY A 74 15.29 9.73 3.72
CA GLY A 74 14.86 9.82 2.32
C GLY A 74 13.52 10.56 2.14
N GLY A 75 13.32 11.71 2.80
CA GLY A 75 12.09 12.52 2.75
C GLY A 75 10.92 12.01 3.60
N VAL A 76 11.07 10.86 4.27
CA VAL A 76 10.01 10.23 5.07
C VAL A 76 9.59 11.10 6.26
N HIS A 77 10.51 11.85 6.87
CA HIS A 77 10.18 12.79 7.95
C HIS A 77 9.24 13.90 7.48
N LEU A 78 9.61 14.58 6.39
CA LEU A 78 8.81 15.67 5.80
C LEU A 78 7.44 15.16 5.36
N PHE A 79 7.38 13.96 4.76
CA PHE A 79 6.12 13.33 4.37
C PHE A 79 5.26 12.97 5.60
N ASN A 80 5.85 12.47 6.68
CA ASN A 80 5.13 12.18 7.92
C ASN A 80 4.63 13.46 8.61
N GLU A 81 5.38 14.55 8.57
CA GLU A 81 4.92 15.86 9.05
C GLU A 81 3.78 16.41 8.19
N TRP A 82 3.87 16.23 6.87
CA TRP A 82 2.79 16.55 5.95
C TRP A 82 1.53 15.74 6.25
N ILE A 83 1.64 14.42 6.49
CA ILE A 83 0.51 13.56 6.91
C ILE A 83 -0.14 14.05 8.21
N LYS A 84 0.62 14.57 9.16
CA LYS A 84 0.05 15.07 10.43
C LYS A 84 -0.75 16.35 10.26
N THR A 85 -0.40 17.16 9.26
CA THR A 85 -1.00 18.48 9.01
C THR A 85 -2.11 18.43 7.96
N HIS A 86 -2.18 17.35 7.18
CA HIS A 86 -3.21 17.12 6.17
C HIS A 86 -4.11 15.98 6.66
N ASN A 87 -5.41 15.98 6.35
CA ASN A 87 -6.37 14.99 6.85
C ASN A 87 -6.14 13.61 6.18
N VAL A 88 -5.01 12.99 6.50
CA VAL A 88 -4.46 11.80 5.87
C VAL A 88 -4.33 10.70 6.91
N LYS A 89 -4.80 9.50 6.58
CA LYS A 89 -4.72 8.30 7.43
C LYS A 89 -4.25 7.12 6.62
N ASN A 90 -3.49 6.22 7.24
CA ASN A 90 -3.02 5.01 6.57
C ASN A 90 -4.15 3.99 6.44
N CYS A 91 -4.24 3.35 5.28
CA CYS A 91 -5.14 2.23 5.03
C CYS A 91 -4.86 1.12 6.05
N PRO A 92 -5.86 0.64 6.82
CA PRO A 92 -5.63 -0.42 7.80
C PRO A 92 -5.21 -1.74 7.16
N SER A 93 -5.67 -1.98 5.92
CA SER A 93 -5.35 -3.17 5.12
C SER A 93 -3.98 -3.08 4.44
N CYS A 94 -3.76 -2.17 3.48
CA CYS A 94 -2.51 -2.10 2.72
C CYS A 94 -1.50 -1.03 3.16
N LYS A 95 -1.75 -0.32 4.26
CA LYS A 95 -0.89 0.70 4.89
C LYS A 95 -0.58 1.96 4.06
N VAL A 96 -1.06 2.07 2.83
CA VAL A 96 -0.86 3.30 2.04
C VAL A 96 -1.57 4.50 2.66
N PRO A 97 -0.98 5.69 2.60
CA PRO A 97 -1.62 6.92 3.04
C PRO A 97 -2.82 7.22 2.14
N ILE A 98 -3.95 7.55 2.77
CA ILE A 98 -5.18 7.96 2.10
C ILE A 98 -5.52 9.35 2.59
N GLU A 99 -5.68 10.29 1.68
CA GLU A 99 -6.24 11.60 1.97
C GLU A 99 -7.77 11.53 1.92
N ARG A 100 -8.44 12.15 2.88
CA ARG A 100 -9.91 12.21 2.87
C ARG A 100 -10.39 13.34 1.97
N ALA A 101 -11.19 12.99 0.98
CA ALA A 101 -12.05 13.93 0.28
C ALA A 101 -13.14 14.47 1.22
N GLU A 102 -13.43 15.77 1.13
CA GLU A 102 -14.42 16.43 1.99
C GLU A 102 -15.83 15.81 1.82
N GLY A 103 -16.62 15.84 2.89
CA GLY A 103 -18.06 15.52 2.84
C GLY A 103 -18.46 14.05 2.98
N CYS A 104 -17.55 13.07 2.93
CA CYS A 104 -17.90 11.66 3.14
C CYS A 104 -16.95 10.97 4.15
N ASN A 105 -17.50 10.14 5.04
CA ASN A 105 -16.71 9.27 5.93
C ASN A 105 -16.54 7.85 5.37
N HIS A 106 -17.18 7.51 4.26
CA HIS A 106 -16.89 6.29 3.53
C HIS A 106 -15.77 6.58 2.53
N VAL A 107 -14.60 5.97 2.77
CA VAL A 107 -13.42 6.09 1.92
C VAL A 107 -13.09 4.72 1.33
N THR A 108 -12.81 4.66 0.03
CA THR A 108 -12.33 3.44 -0.63
C THR A 108 -10.84 3.60 -0.94
N CYS A 109 -10.02 2.67 -0.46
CA CYS A 109 -8.59 2.69 -0.75
C CYS A 109 -8.35 2.54 -2.26
N ILE A 110 -7.60 3.46 -2.87
CA ILE A 110 -7.30 3.40 -4.32
C ILE A 110 -6.45 2.17 -4.69
N ARG A 111 -5.65 1.66 -3.73
CA ARG A 111 -4.69 0.57 -3.97
C ARG A 111 -5.29 -0.81 -3.77
N CYS A 112 -5.82 -1.09 -2.58
CA CYS A 112 -6.36 -2.42 -2.26
C CYS A 112 -7.90 -2.48 -2.33
N ARG A 113 -8.57 -1.38 -2.70
CA ARG A 113 -10.04 -1.29 -2.89
C ARG A 113 -10.89 -1.61 -1.64
N THR A 114 -10.26 -1.76 -0.47
CA THR A 114 -10.96 -1.92 0.82
C THR A 114 -11.76 -0.66 1.16
N HIS A 115 -12.99 -0.84 1.60
CA HIS A 115 -13.85 0.25 2.08
C HIS A 115 -13.60 0.49 3.56
N ILE A 116 -13.52 1.76 3.95
CA ILE A 116 -13.02 2.18 5.26
C ILE A 116 -13.98 3.24 5.81
N CYS A 117 -14.40 3.06 7.07
CA CYS A 117 -15.03 4.13 7.83
C CYS A 117 -13.95 5.08 8.34
N TRP A 118 -13.96 6.33 7.87
CA TRP A 118 -12.93 7.32 8.22
C TRP A 118 -12.92 7.70 9.71
N VAL A 119 -14.06 7.57 10.38
CA VAL A 119 -14.20 7.95 11.80
C VAL A 119 -13.41 6.98 12.67
N CYS A 120 -13.70 5.68 12.57
CA CYS A 120 -13.12 4.64 13.43
C CYS A 120 -12.03 3.79 12.76
N MET A 121 -11.76 3.99 11.47
CA MET A 121 -10.82 3.21 10.66
C MET A 121 -11.16 1.71 10.55
N GLN A 122 -12.42 1.33 10.78
CA GLN A 122 -12.88 -0.05 10.53
C GLN A 122 -12.95 -0.34 9.03
N THR A 123 -12.54 -1.55 8.64
CA THR A 123 -12.51 -2.02 7.25
C THR A 123 -13.72 -2.88 6.92
N PHE A 124 -14.19 -2.75 5.69
CA PHE A 124 -15.34 -3.44 5.12
C PHE A 124 -14.93 -4.00 3.75
N PRO A 125 -14.52 -5.28 3.68
CA PRO A 125 -14.27 -5.92 2.40
C PRO A 125 -15.51 -5.81 1.50
N ARG A 126 -15.33 -5.46 0.23
CA ARG A 126 -16.42 -5.27 -0.78
C ARG A 126 -17.47 -4.19 -0.43
N GLY A 127 -17.29 -3.46 0.68
CA GLY A 127 -18.22 -2.42 1.12
C GLY A 127 -19.43 -2.95 1.90
N ASP A 128 -19.45 -4.25 2.22
CA ASP A 128 -20.59 -4.89 2.87
C ASP A 128 -20.80 -4.31 4.28
N GLY A 129 -21.95 -3.66 4.50
CA GLY A 129 -22.38 -3.19 5.82
C GLY A 129 -21.82 -1.83 6.28
N ILE A 130 -21.00 -1.14 5.49
CA ILE A 130 -20.37 0.13 5.92
C ILE A 130 -21.39 1.24 6.24
N TYR A 131 -22.43 1.40 5.42
CA TYR A 131 -23.48 2.39 5.66
C TYR A 131 -24.35 2.05 6.87
N ASN A 132 -24.48 0.76 7.19
CA ASN A 132 -25.18 0.34 8.41
C ASN A 132 -24.33 0.67 9.64
N HIS A 133 -23.04 0.37 9.60
CA HIS A 133 -22.09 0.75 10.64
C HIS A 133 -22.09 2.27 10.88
N MET A 134 -21.97 3.09 9.83
CA MET A 134 -21.92 4.55 9.98
C MET A 134 -23.20 5.13 10.60
N ARG A 135 -24.36 4.59 10.25
CA ARG A 135 -25.63 5.00 10.84
C ARG A 135 -25.77 4.56 12.30
N ALA A 136 -25.34 3.34 12.63
CA ALA A 136 -25.47 2.78 13.97
C ALA A 136 -24.47 3.37 14.97
N GLU A 137 -23.20 3.46 14.58
CA GLU A 137 -22.09 3.84 15.49
C GLU A 137 -21.83 5.34 15.52
N HIS A 138 -22.08 6.04 14.41
CA HIS A 138 -21.72 7.46 14.25
C HIS A 138 -22.94 8.36 14.00
N GLY A 139 -24.17 7.81 14.10
CA GLY A 139 -25.42 8.56 13.96
C GLY A 139 -25.79 9.00 12.54
N GLY A 140 -25.01 8.58 11.53
CA GLY A 140 -25.14 9.07 10.16
C GLY A 140 -24.43 10.40 9.94
N ILE A 141 -23.84 10.58 8.76
CA ILE A 141 -23.25 11.85 8.28
C ILE A 141 -23.80 12.10 6.88
#